data_AF-A0A7S4PXJ7-F1
#
_entry.id   AF-A0A7S4PXJ7-F1
#
_cell.length_a   1.000
_cell.length_b   1.000
_cell.length_c   1.000
_cell.angle_alpha   90.00
_cell.angle_beta   90.00
_cell.angle_gamma   90.00
#
_symmetry.space_group_name_H-M   'P 1'
#
loop_
_entity.id
_entity.type
_entity.pdbx_description
1 polymer ?
#
loop_
_entity_poly.entity_id
_entity_poly.type
_entity_poly.pdbx_seq_one_letter_code
_entity_poly.pdbx_strand_id
1 'polypeptide(L)'
;AIPASLTRSGNFIIPCFAGMASQRAVSLFMLAGLCFGRAVQGAGVWQATAEDVETSLITELAGLVRTGQPHRFEAALGPIHASLPRNAHGNLAPAEVRSALGQLFAKRPGWTLKGTRPGEEAWVLTHLQKLMGDRLGGRGVGLRELAALAASLEGLARKEATARLRAAYEASGLALTGRSSRTEVLRALRLYAEAYLGSNVSASTASWMQRWEAEQWSAEGGELSFLDAGSLVLAMEHQFSRFKLRECSSLEPSATEARCLDVSSLYSLCCHSTPAPEPSVWAAAFADFPELWAFSAACFLLAAAVAAGSRLFRQHATEEPNEVDVAAEGSEEAEANDDVAKPEKAASSQQGGVLCTCAVLGLVCAAAAPADLLDVSVLAPASGVGLLLLAAARLAPKQPKAKKC
;
A
#
# COMPACT_ATOMS: atom_id res chain seq x y z
N ALA A 1 -13.31 -54.76 54.46
CA ALA A 1 -12.73 -55.61 53.39
C ALA A 1 -12.06 -54.69 52.37
N ILE A 2 -10.73 -54.62 52.41
CA ILE A 2 -9.86 -53.93 51.46
C ILE A 2 -8.78 -54.95 51.12
N PRO A 3 -8.43 -55.21 49.85
CA PRO A 3 -7.18 -55.86 49.55
C PRO A 3 -6.15 -54.84 49.07
N ALA A 4 -5.01 -54.91 49.73
CA ALA A 4 -3.75 -54.28 49.38
C ALA A 4 -2.96 -55.16 48.40
N SER A 5 -1.91 -54.55 47.84
CA SER A 5 -0.71 -55.13 47.21
C SER A 5 -0.78 -55.51 45.73
N LEU A 6 0.04 -54.85 44.91
CA LEU A 6 1.26 -55.46 44.36
C LEU A 6 2.13 -54.42 43.65
N THR A 7 3.27 -54.15 44.27
CA THR A 7 4.46 -53.52 43.69
C THR A 7 5.13 -54.49 42.72
N ARG A 8 5.45 -54.06 41.50
CA ARG A 8 6.40 -54.74 40.63
C ARG A 8 7.25 -53.73 39.90
N SER A 9 8.49 -53.56 40.37
CA SER A 9 9.55 -52.84 39.66
C SER A 9 9.98 -53.68 38.46
N GLY A 10 9.85 -53.11 37.26
CA GLY A 10 10.47 -53.61 36.05
C GLY A 10 11.63 -52.68 35.69
N ASN A 11 12.86 -53.14 35.91
CA ASN A 11 14.06 -52.51 35.35
C ASN A 11 14.00 -52.65 33.82
N PHE A 12 13.68 -51.56 33.12
CA PHE A 12 13.81 -51.46 31.68
C PHE A 12 15.22 -50.96 31.36
N ILE A 13 16.07 -51.87 30.87
CA ILE A 13 17.37 -51.52 30.29
C ILE A 13 17.10 -50.88 28.94
N ILE A 14 17.31 -49.56 28.84
CA ILE A 14 17.31 -48.81 27.58
C ILE A 14 18.69 -48.98 26.95
N PRO A 15 18.84 -49.62 25.77
CA PRO A 15 20.09 -49.58 25.06
C PRO A 15 20.26 -48.19 24.44
N CYS A 16 21.18 -47.41 25.02
CA CYS A 16 21.78 -46.26 24.36
C CYS A 16 22.63 -46.75 23.17
N PHE A 17 22.03 -46.84 21.99
CA PHE A 17 22.79 -46.86 20.74
C PHE A 17 22.86 -45.44 20.16
N ALA A 18 24.11 -44.96 20.10
CA ALA A 18 24.60 -43.85 19.30
C ALA A 18 23.93 -43.83 17.91
N GLY A 19 23.48 -42.70 17.37
CA GLY A 19 24.19 -41.42 17.36
C GLY A 19 25.15 -41.41 16.18
N MET A 20 24.68 -40.96 15.01
CA MET A 20 25.44 -40.30 13.91
C MET A 20 24.79 -40.35 12.52
N ALA A 21 23.62 -40.98 12.32
CA ALA A 21 22.95 -41.01 11.00
C ALA A 21 21.89 -39.90 10.76
N SER A 22 21.57 -39.06 11.75
CA SER A 22 20.33 -38.26 11.74
C SER A 22 20.46 -36.79 11.27
N GLN A 23 21.66 -36.23 11.08
CA GLN A 23 21.79 -34.81 10.70
C GLN A 23 21.54 -34.56 9.21
N ARG A 24 21.83 -35.52 8.33
CA ARG A 24 21.61 -35.35 6.88
C ARG A 24 20.13 -35.43 6.47
N ALA A 25 19.33 -36.21 7.18
CA ALA A 25 17.89 -36.34 6.92
C ALA A 25 17.10 -35.07 7.34
N VAL A 26 17.50 -34.43 8.44
CA VAL A 26 16.85 -33.19 8.92
C VAL A 26 17.16 -32.00 8.00
N SER A 27 18.38 -31.90 7.46
CA SER A 27 18.75 -30.83 6.52
C SER A 27 18.05 -30.96 5.16
N LEU A 28 17.80 -32.18 4.67
CA LEU A 28 17.04 -32.41 3.43
C LEU A 28 15.55 -32.06 3.58
N PHE A 29 14.96 -32.30 4.76
CA PHE A 29 13.57 -31.91 5.03
C PHE A 29 13.38 -30.39 5.14
N MET A 30 14.33 -29.67 5.73
CA MET A 30 14.31 -28.20 5.81
C MET A 30 14.48 -27.53 4.43
N LEU A 31 15.32 -28.09 3.56
CA LEU A 31 15.51 -27.58 2.19
C LEU A 31 14.28 -27.82 1.30
N ALA A 32 13.58 -28.96 1.47
CA ALA A 32 12.33 -29.22 0.75
C ALA A 32 11.21 -28.25 1.15
N GLY A 33 11.11 -27.89 2.43
CA GLY A 33 10.11 -26.90 2.91
C GLY A 33 10.28 -25.50 2.34
N LEU A 34 11.53 -25.07 2.11
CA LEU A 34 11.84 -23.75 1.54
C LEU A 34 11.55 -23.65 0.03
N CYS A 35 11.56 -24.76 -0.71
CA CYS A 35 11.26 -24.77 -2.14
C CYS A 35 9.75 -24.66 -2.43
N PHE A 36 8.89 -25.25 -1.60
CA PHE A 36 7.43 -25.17 -1.79
C PHE A 36 6.87 -23.77 -1.49
N GLY A 37 7.43 -23.05 -0.51
CA GLY A 37 6.95 -21.71 -0.14
C GLY A 37 7.12 -20.65 -1.24
N ARG A 38 8.10 -20.79 -2.14
CA ARG A 38 8.33 -19.84 -3.25
C ARG A 38 7.50 -20.13 -4.49
N ALA A 39 7.11 -21.38 -4.74
CA ALA A 39 6.31 -21.72 -5.92
C ALA A 39 4.91 -21.08 -5.86
N VAL A 40 4.34 -20.91 -4.67
CA VAL A 40 3.00 -20.31 -4.50
C VAL A 40 3.01 -18.79 -4.67
N GLN A 41 4.11 -18.10 -4.33
CA GLN A 41 4.22 -16.65 -4.56
C GLN A 41 4.26 -16.28 -6.05
N GLY A 42 4.70 -17.21 -6.91
CA GLY A 42 4.68 -17.06 -8.37
C GLY A 42 3.43 -17.61 -9.06
N ALA A 43 2.56 -18.31 -8.32
CA ALA A 43 1.29 -18.83 -8.83
C ALA A 43 0.29 -17.67 -8.98
N GLY A 44 0.48 -16.89 -10.06
CA GLY A 44 -0.48 -15.96 -10.65
C GLY A 44 -1.27 -15.14 -9.65
N VAL A 45 -0.65 -14.13 -9.02
CA VAL A 45 -1.42 -13.04 -8.41
C VAL A 45 -2.33 -12.51 -9.52
N TRP A 46 -3.64 -12.77 -9.43
CA TRP A 46 -4.58 -12.24 -10.39
C TRP A 46 -4.47 -10.71 -10.33
N GLN A 47 -4.08 -10.13 -11.46
CA GLN A 47 -4.09 -8.69 -11.67
C GLN A 47 -5.28 -8.41 -12.56
N ALA A 48 -6.16 -7.52 -12.12
CA ALA A 48 -7.24 -7.05 -12.98
C ALA A 48 -6.64 -6.54 -14.28
N THR A 49 -7.16 -6.99 -15.42
CA THR A 49 -6.81 -6.39 -16.72
C THR A 49 -7.78 -5.26 -17.04
N ALA A 50 -7.40 -4.35 -17.93
CA ALA A 50 -8.33 -3.33 -18.42
C ALA A 50 -9.59 -3.96 -19.03
N GLU A 51 -9.43 -5.07 -19.76
CA GLU A 51 -10.54 -5.84 -20.34
C GLU A 51 -11.48 -6.43 -19.28
N ASP A 52 -10.94 -6.97 -18.17
CA ASP A 52 -11.75 -7.45 -17.05
C ASP A 52 -12.60 -6.35 -16.44
N VAL A 53 -12.01 -5.16 -16.30
CA VAL A 53 -12.65 -3.97 -15.73
C VAL A 53 -13.76 -3.47 -16.65
N GLU A 54 -13.48 -3.33 -17.95
CA GLU A 54 -14.46 -2.94 -18.97
C GLU A 54 -15.62 -3.94 -19.05
N THR A 55 -15.32 -5.24 -19.08
CA THR A 55 -16.33 -6.30 -19.15
C THR A 55 -17.20 -6.30 -17.91
N SER A 56 -16.61 -6.12 -16.72
CA SER A 56 -17.36 -5.99 -15.47
C SER A 56 -18.33 -4.81 -15.54
N LEU A 57 -17.84 -3.64 -15.94
CA LEU A 57 -18.66 -2.43 -16.05
C LEU A 57 -19.79 -2.56 -17.07
N ILE A 58 -19.49 -3.09 -18.26
CA ILE A 58 -20.50 -3.29 -19.31
C ILE A 58 -21.58 -4.26 -18.84
N THR A 59 -21.18 -5.34 -18.16
CA THR A 59 -22.11 -6.35 -17.65
C THR A 59 -23.08 -5.74 -16.64
N GLU A 60 -22.58 -4.95 -15.70
CA GLU A 60 -23.42 -4.30 -14.67
C GLU A 60 -24.34 -3.23 -15.29
N LEU A 61 -23.82 -2.41 -16.20
CA LEU A 61 -24.64 -1.41 -16.92
C LEU A 61 -25.71 -2.07 -17.80
N ALA A 62 -25.37 -3.13 -18.52
CA ALA A 62 -26.34 -3.89 -19.33
C ALA A 62 -27.41 -4.55 -18.45
N GLY A 63 -27.03 -5.03 -17.26
CA GLY A 63 -27.95 -5.54 -16.25
C GLY A 63 -28.98 -4.49 -15.82
N LEU A 64 -28.53 -3.24 -15.61
CA LEU A 64 -29.42 -2.12 -15.27
C LEU A 64 -30.41 -1.79 -16.39
N VAL A 65 -29.96 -1.81 -17.63
CA VAL A 65 -30.82 -1.51 -18.80
C VAL A 65 -31.85 -2.62 -19.00
N ARG A 66 -31.45 -3.90 -18.83
CA ARG A 66 -32.33 -5.05 -19.07
C ARG A 66 -33.39 -5.23 -17.98
N THR A 67 -32.99 -5.10 -16.72
CA THR A 67 -33.89 -5.41 -15.59
C THR A 67 -34.73 -4.21 -15.18
N GLY A 68 -34.26 -2.99 -15.47
CA GLY A 68 -34.86 -1.75 -14.94
C GLY A 68 -34.84 -1.67 -13.41
N GLN A 69 -34.28 -2.67 -12.72
CA GLN A 69 -34.27 -2.73 -11.27
C GLN A 69 -33.18 -1.82 -10.73
N PRO A 70 -33.47 -1.08 -9.64
CA PRO A 70 -32.46 -0.30 -8.97
C PRO A 70 -31.36 -1.23 -8.48
N HIS A 71 -30.10 -0.84 -8.68
CA HIS A 71 -29.00 -1.64 -8.21
C HIS A 71 -29.10 -1.81 -6.69
N ARG A 72 -28.69 -2.96 -6.14
CA ARG A 72 -28.63 -3.19 -4.68
C ARG A 72 -27.83 -2.14 -3.89
N PHE A 73 -27.03 -1.33 -4.60
CA PHE A 73 -26.23 -0.25 -4.06
C PHE A 73 -26.95 1.10 -4.04
N GLU A 74 -28.02 1.31 -4.81
CA GLU A 74 -28.71 2.60 -4.90
C GLU A 74 -29.29 3.04 -3.57
N ALA A 75 -29.89 2.12 -2.80
CA ALA A 75 -30.43 2.41 -1.48
C ALA A 75 -29.34 2.86 -0.48
N ALA A 76 -28.16 2.23 -0.53
CA ALA A 76 -27.03 2.56 0.34
C ALA A 76 -26.32 3.87 -0.09
N LEU A 77 -26.29 4.13 -1.40
CA LEU A 77 -25.64 5.30 -2.00
C LEU A 77 -26.52 6.54 -2.00
N GLY A 78 -27.85 6.40 -1.96
CA GLY A 78 -28.79 7.52 -2.05
C GLY A 78 -28.48 8.65 -1.07
N PRO A 79 -28.32 8.38 0.24
CA PRO A 79 -27.96 9.40 1.22
C PRO A 79 -26.57 10.02 0.97
N ILE A 80 -25.58 9.21 0.57
CA ILE A 80 -24.21 9.67 0.29
C ILE A 80 -24.22 10.60 -0.93
N HIS A 81 -24.86 10.18 -2.01
CA HIS A 81 -25.01 10.95 -3.24
C HIS A 81 -25.78 12.27 -3.00
N ALA A 82 -26.77 12.27 -2.10
CA ALA A 82 -27.50 13.48 -1.75
C ALA A 82 -26.65 14.51 -0.97
N SER A 83 -25.69 14.04 -0.17
CA SER A 83 -24.82 14.92 0.63
C SER A 83 -23.66 15.56 -0.13
N LEU A 84 -23.31 15.04 -1.31
CA LEU A 84 -22.13 15.49 -2.05
C LEU A 84 -22.48 16.63 -3.01
N PRO A 85 -21.52 17.54 -3.28
CA PRO A 85 -21.71 18.63 -4.22
C PRO A 85 -21.95 18.07 -5.63
N ARG A 86 -22.90 18.67 -6.36
CA ARG A 86 -23.26 18.29 -7.72
C ARG A 86 -22.70 19.30 -8.71
N ASN A 87 -22.34 18.83 -9.89
CA ASN A 87 -21.94 19.68 -11.00
C ASN A 87 -23.15 20.39 -11.63
N ALA A 88 -22.91 21.22 -12.66
CA ALA A 88 -23.96 21.95 -13.38
C ALA A 88 -25.04 21.05 -14.02
N HIS A 89 -24.78 19.74 -14.17
CA HIS A 89 -25.71 18.76 -14.70
C HIS A 89 -26.47 18.00 -13.59
N GLY A 90 -26.27 18.33 -12.31
CA GLY A 90 -26.90 17.65 -11.19
C GLY A 90 -26.26 16.30 -10.82
N ASN A 91 -25.09 15.99 -11.37
CA ASN A 91 -24.36 14.73 -11.19
C ASN A 91 -23.06 14.93 -10.40
N LEU A 92 -22.44 13.83 -9.96
CA LEU A 92 -21.16 13.87 -9.25
C LEU A 92 -19.98 14.01 -10.22
N ALA A 93 -19.02 14.86 -9.87
CA ALA A 93 -17.73 14.93 -10.57
C ALA A 93 -16.78 13.80 -10.09
N PRO A 94 -15.66 13.55 -10.81
CA PRO A 94 -14.82 12.38 -10.52
C PRO A 94 -14.25 12.32 -9.10
N ALA A 95 -13.99 13.45 -8.44
CA ALA A 95 -13.52 13.47 -7.06
C ALA A 95 -14.63 13.01 -6.08
N GLU A 96 -15.84 13.50 -6.28
CA GLU A 96 -17.02 13.17 -5.48
C GLU A 96 -17.43 11.71 -5.66
N VAL A 97 -17.24 11.14 -6.85
CA VAL A 97 -17.45 9.71 -7.10
C VAL A 97 -16.49 8.86 -6.27
N ARG A 98 -15.19 9.24 -6.21
CA ARG A 98 -14.21 8.52 -5.36
C ARG A 98 -14.57 8.63 -3.89
N SER A 99 -14.97 9.83 -3.44
CA SER A 99 -15.45 10.07 -2.08
C SER A 99 -16.69 9.21 -1.76
N ALA A 100 -17.67 9.18 -2.65
CA ALA A 100 -18.90 8.41 -2.45
C ALA A 100 -18.64 6.90 -2.35
N LEU A 101 -17.81 6.35 -3.23
CA LEU A 101 -17.42 4.94 -3.19
C LEU A 101 -16.58 4.64 -1.96
N GLY A 102 -15.66 5.52 -1.59
CA GLY A 102 -14.89 5.41 -0.35
C GLY A 102 -15.80 5.33 0.88
N GLN A 103 -16.78 6.24 1.00
CA GLN A 103 -17.76 6.21 2.09
C GLN A 103 -18.64 4.96 2.08
N LEU A 104 -19.07 4.51 0.91
CA LEU A 104 -19.88 3.30 0.76
C LEU A 104 -19.12 2.06 1.27
N PHE A 105 -17.88 1.88 0.81
CA PHE A 105 -17.09 0.71 1.19
C PHE A 105 -16.53 0.82 2.60
N ALA A 106 -16.24 2.02 3.12
CA ALA A 106 -15.86 2.22 4.52
C ALA A 106 -16.99 1.82 5.50
N LYS A 107 -18.25 2.00 5.13
CA LYS A 107 -19.40 1.52 5.93
C LYS A 107 -19.54 -0.01 5.91
N ARG A 108 -18.99 -0.68 4.91
CA ARG A 108 -18.97 -2.13 4.83
C ARG A 108 -17.75 -2.66 5.56
N PRO A 109 -17.88 -3.66 6.44
CA PRO A 109 -16.75 -4.17 7.19
C PRO A 109 -15.60 -4.58 6.27
N GLY A 110 -14.46 -3.89 6.44
CA GLY A 110 -13.14 -4.24 5.94
C GLY A 110 -12.86 -4.10 4.45
N TRP A 111 -13.55 -3.20 3.76
CA TRP A 111 -13.20 -2.82 2.39
C TRP A 111 -12.81 -1.34 2.38
N THR A 112 -11.51 -1.04 2.29
CA THR A 112 -11.05 0.31 1.89
C THR A 112 -10.60 0.22 0.43
N LEU A 113 -11.36 0.83 -0.47
CA LEU A 113 -11.02 0.80 -1.89
C LEU A 113 -9.76 1.63 -2.12
N LYS A 114 -8.76 1.04 -2.78
CA LYS A 114 -7.53 1.76 -3.15
C LYS A 114 -7.87 2.91 -4.10
N GLY A 115 -7.16 4.02 -3.94
CA GLY A 115 -7.28 5.23 -4.76
C GLY A 115 -8.52 6.07 -4.48
N THR A 116 -9.20 5.80 -3.37
CA THR A 116 -10.21 6.72 -2.84
C THR A 116 -9.58 7.91 -2.13
N ARG A 117 -8.34 7.77 -1.65
CA ARG A 117 -7.58 8.86 -1.04
C ARG A 117 -6.82 9.69 -2.10
N PRO A 118 -6.65 11.00 -1.87
CA PRO A 118 -5.79 11.81 -2.71
C PRO A 118 -4.34 11.30 -2.63
N GLY A 119 -3.69 11.17 -3.79
CA GLY A 119 -2.30 10.70 -3.90
C GLY A 119 -2.12 9.17 -3.95
N GLU A 120 -3.18 8.39 -3.73
CA GLU A 120 -3.13 6.94 -3.87
C GLU A 120 -3.41 6.54 -5.33
N GLU A 121 -2.48 5.83 -5.95
CA GLU A 121 -2.61 5.37 -7.34
C GLU A 121 -3.48 4.11 -7.38
N ALA A 122 -4.76 4.26 -7.75
CA ALA A 122 -5.58 3.12 -8.15
C ALA A 122 -5.99 3.26 -9.60
N TRP A 123 -5.22 2.59 -10.44
CA TRP A 123 -5.46 2.55 -11.87
C TRP A 123 -6.87 2.01 -12.18
N VAL A 124 -7.41 1.04 -11.41
CA VAL A 124 -8.75 0.46 -11.64
C VAL A 124 -9.85 1.51 -11.49
N LEU A 125 -9.84 2.25 -10.38
CA LEU A 125 -10.86 3.27 -10.13
C LEU A 125 -10.73 4.42 -11.14
N THR A 126 -9.50 4.84 -11.42
CA THR A 126 -9.20 5.88 -12.42
C THR A 126 -9.69 5.47 -13.82
N HIS A 127 -9.45 4.21 -14.19
CA HIS A 127 -9.86 3.64 -15.46
C HIS A 127 -11.38 3.53 -15.58
N LEU A 128 -12.08 3.03 -14.55
CA LEU A 128 -13.54 2.99 -14.50
C LEU A 128 -14.17 4.39 -14.60
N GLN A 129 -13.61 5.37 -13.90
CA GLN A 129 -14.09 6.75 -13.96
C GLN A 129 -13.90 7.36 -15.35
N LYS A 130 -12.76 7.10 -15.99
CA LYS A 130 -12.49 7.54 -17.36
C LYS A 130 -13.49 6.92 -18.34
N LEU A 131 -13.67 5.60 -18.30
CA LEU A 131 -14.62 4.89 -19.15
C LEU A 131 -16.04 5.45 -19.05
N MET A 132 -16.49 5.75 -17.84
CA MET A 132 -17.78 6.38 -17.65
C MET A 132 -17.82 7.84 -18.12
N GLY A 133 -16.76 8.62 -17.86
CA GLY A 133 -16.66 10.00 -18.32
C GLY A 133 -16.80 10.08 -19.84
N ASP A 134 -16.12 9.19 -20.54
CA ASP A 134 -16.15 9.06 -22.00
C ASP A 134 -17.57 8.68 -22.48
N ARG A 135 -18.23 7.73 -21.82
CA ARG A 135 -19.61 7.29 -22.16
C ARG A 135 -20.68 8.33 -21.85
N LEU A 136 -20.52 9.09 -20.77
CA LEU A 136 -21.51 10.06 -20.31
C LEU A 136 -21.30 11.45 -20.91
N GLY A 137 -20.26 11.63 -21.73
CA GLY A 137 -19.92 12.89 -22.37
C GLY A 137 -19.51 13.97 -21.35
N GLY A 138 -18.80 13.59 -20.29
CA GLY A 138 -18.32 14.51 -19.26
C GLY A 138 -19.41 15.08 -18.33
N ARG A 139 -20.67 14.64 -18.45
CA ARG A 139 -21.79 15.15 -17.62
C ARG A 139 -21.73 14.77 -16.14
N GLY A 140 -20.74 14.01 -15.72
CA GLY A 140 -20.64 13.44 -14.37
C GLY A 140 -21.45 12.15 -14.23
N VAL A 141 -21.52 11.65 -12.99
CA VAL A 141 -22.06 10.32 -12.64
C VAL A 141 -23.30 10.49 -11.78
N GLY A 142 -24.43 9.94 -12.22
CA GLY A 142 -25.67 9.91 -11.44
C GLY A 142 -25.69 8.76 -10.44
N LEU A 143 -26.76 8.66 -9.65
CA LEU A 143 -26.91 7.63 -8.62
C LEU A 143 -26.88 6.21 -9.19
N ARG A 144 -27.52 5.99 -10.35
CA ARG A 144 -27.61 4.66 -10.98
C ARG A 144 -26.25 4.23 -11.52
N GLU A 145 -25.54 5.12 -12.20
CA GLU A 145 -24.19 4.88 -12.71
C GLU A 145 -23.19 4.66 -11.56
N LEU A 146 -23.30 5.44 -10.48
CA LEU A 146 -22.51 5.25 -9.27
C LEU A 146 -22.75 3.88 -8.63
N ALA A 147 -24.00 3.41 -8.63
CA ALA A 147 -24.35 2.10 -8.11
C ALA A 147 -23.83 0.97 -9.03
N ALA A 148 -23.83 1.17 -10.35
CA ALA A 148 -23.20 0.26 -11.32
C ALA A 148 -21.69 0.15 -11.11
N LEU A 149 -20.99 1.27 -10.83
CA LEU A 149 -19.57 1.25 -10.48
C LEU A 149 -19.31 0.43 -9.23
N ALA A 150 -20.08 0.65 -8.17
CA ALA A 150 -19.95 -0.10 -6.93
C ALA A 150 -20.14 -1.61 -7.16
N ALA A 151 -21.11 -1.97 -8.01
CA ALA A 151 -21.33 -3.33 -8.48
C ALA A 151 -20.12 -3.91 -9.20
N SER A 152 -19.57 -3.15 -10.14
CA SER A 152 -18.45 -3.55 -10.97
C SER A 152 -17.21 -3.83 -10.13
N LEU A 153 -16.95 -2.97 -9.14
CA LEU A 153 -15.86 -3.12 -8.18
C LEU A 153 -16.03 -4.36 -7.30
N GLU A 154 -17.25 -4.60 -6.78
CA GLU A 154 -17.53 -5.83 -6.01
C GLU A 154 -17.45 -7.08 -6.89
N GLY A 155 -17.85 -7.00 -8.16
CA GLY A 155 -17.67 -8.05 -9.15
C GLY A 155 -16.20 -8.38 -9.39
N LEU A 156 -15.36 -7.36 -9.57
CA LEU A 156 -13.92 -7.53 -9.74
C LEU A 156 -13.26 -8.13 -8.50
N ALA A 157 -13.62 -7.67 -7.29
CA ALA A 157 -13.13 -8.25 -6.04
C ALA A 157 -13.51 -9.74 -5.91
N ARG A 158 -14.75 -10.12 -6.26
CA ARG A 158 -15.16 -11.53 -6.28
C ARG A 158 -14.40 -12.37 -7.32
N LYS A 159 -14.12 -11.81 -8.50
CA LYS A 159 -13.29 -12.47 -9.53
C LYS A 159 -11.87 -12.71 -9.02
N GLU A 160 -11.26 -11.71 -8.38
CA GLU A 160 -9.94 -11.84 -7.76
C GLU A 160 -9.91 -12.93 -6.69
N ALA A 161 -10.87 -12.92 -5.75
CA ALA A 161 -10.98 -13.95 -4.72
C ALA A 161 -11.15 -15.36 -5.32
N THR A 162 -11.98 -15.49 -6.37
CA THR A 162 -12.18 -16.77 -7.06
C THR A 162 -10.89 -17.25 -7.75
N ALA A 163 -10.15 -16.34 -8.40
CA ALA A 163 -8.90 -16.67 -9.07
C ALA A 163 -7.83 -17.13 -8.07
N ARG A 164 -7.73 -16.47 -6.92
CA ARG A 164 -6.83 -16.87 -5.83
C ARG A 164 -7.23 -18.22 -5.21
N LEU A 165 -8.53 -18.47 -5.03
CA LEU A 165 -9.01 -19.76 -4.54
C LEU A 165 -8.67 -20.88 -5.54
N ARG A 166 -8.83 -20.62 -6.84
CA ARG A 166 -8.41 -21.56 -7.89
C ARG A 166 -6.92 -21.86 -7.80
N ALA A 167 -6.07 -20.85 -7.69
CA ALA A 167 -4.63 -21.04 -7.54
C ALA A 167 -4.29 -21.87 -6.29
N ALA A 168 -5.00 -21.67 -5.18
CA ALA A 168 -4.81 -22.45 -3.95
C ALA A 168 -5.25 -23.92 -4.09
N TYR A 169 -6.33 -24.18 -4.85
CA TYR A 169 -6.76 -25.54 -5.20
C TYR A 169 -5.71 -26.25 -6.07
N GLU A 170 -5.25 -25.58 -7.12
CA GLU A 170 -4.23 -26.11 -8.03
C GLU A 170 -2.92 -26.40 -7.29
N ALA A 171 -2.47 -25.49 -6.42
CA ALA A 171 -1.30 -25.67 -5.56
C ALA A 171 -1.48 -26.83 -4.55
N SER A 172 -2.71 -27.12 -4.16
CA SER A 172 -3.05 -28.26 -3.29
C SER A 172 -3.25 -29.58 -4.05
N GLY A 173 -3.16 -29.57 -5.39
CA GLY A 173 -3.44 -30.74 -6.23
C GLY A 173 -4.91 -31.14 -6.24
N LEU A 174 -5.84 -30.21 -5.96
CA LEU A 174 -7.28 -30.48 -5.92
C LEU A 174 -7.95 -30.17 -7.25
N ALA A 175 -8.93 -30.99 -7.62
CA ALA A 175 -9.76 -30.73 -8.79
C ALA A 175 -10.72 -29.55 -8.52
N LEU A 176 -10.90 -28.69 -9.53
CA LEU A 176 -11.89 -27.59 -9.49
C LEU A 176 -13.32 -28.10 -9.72
N THR A 177 -13.45 -29.31 -10.26
CA THR A 177 -14.73 -29.97 -10.56
C THR A 177 -14.90 -31.19 -9.66
N GLY A 178 -16.15 -31.44 -9.26
CA GLY A 178 -16.48 -32.54 -8.35
C GLY A 178 -16.52 -32.07 -6.90
N ARG A 179 -16.32 -33.02 -5.99
CA ARG A 179 -16.30 -32.77 -4.56
C ARG A 179 -14.98 -33.29 -3.99
N SER A 180 -14.43 -32.53 -3.05
CA SER A 180 -13.21 -32.88 -2.33
C SER A 180 -13.56 -33.06 -0.85
N SER A 181 -12.78 -33.85 -0.13
CA SER A 181 -13.00 -33.97 1.30
C SER A 181 -12.87 -32.61 1.99
N ARG A 182 -13.64 -32.37 3.05
CA ARG A 182 -13.55 -31.12 3.83
C ARG A 182 -12.11 -30.80 4.25
N THR A 183 -11.34 -31.81 4.66
CA THR A 183 -9.94 -31.66 5.08
C THR A 183 -9.05 -31.15 3.94
N GLU A 184 -9.24 -31.65 2.72
CA GLU A 184 -8.53 -31.16 1.53
C GLU A 184 -8.91 -29.72 1.21
N VAL A 185 -10.21 -29.40 1.23
CA VAL A 185 -10.68 -28.03 0.99
C VAL A 185 -10.13 -27.05 2.02
N LEU A 186 -10.11 -27.43 3.31
CA LEU A 186 -9.53 -26.59 4.37
C LEU A 186 -8.03 -26.37 4.16
N ARG A 187 -7.29 -27.35 3.64
CA ARG A 187 -5.88 -27.18 3.26
C ARG A 187 -5.72 -26.13 2.16
N ALA A 188 -6.54 -26.17 1.13
CA ALA A 188 -6.54 -25.15 0.08
C ALA A 188 -6.96 -23.78 0.60
N LEU A 189 -7.96 -23.71 1.49
CA LEU A 189 -8.39 -22.46 2.12
C LEU A 189 -7.30 -21.84 3.01
N ARG A 190 -6.49 -22.67 3.66
CA ARG A 190 -5.32 -22.19 4.41
C ARG A 190 -4.28 -21.57 3.49
N LEU A 191 -3.94 -22.23 2.37
CA LEU A 191 -3.03 -21.66 1.36
C LEU A 191 -3.59 -20.35 0.77
N TYR A 192 -4.91 -20.31 0.50
CA TYR A 192 -5.59 -19.09 0.09
C TYR A 192 -5.37 -17.98 1.10
N ALA A 193 -5.58 -18.26 2.38
CA ALA A 193 -5.55 -17.26 3.42
C ALA A 193 -4.11 -16.81 3.75
N GLU A 194 -3.13 -17.70 3.67
CA GLU A 194 -1.70 -17.35 3.75
C GLU A 194 -1.28 -16.43 2.60
N ALA A 195 -1.74 -16.72 1.37
CA ALA A 195 -1.51 -15.83 0.22
C ALA A 195 -2.25 -14.49 0.35
N TYR A 196 -3.48 -14.52 0.87
CA TYR A 196 -4.33 -13.34 1.07
C TYR A 196 -3.74 -12.36 2.10
N LEU A 197 -3.19 -12.87 3.20
CA LEU A 197 -2.63 -12.05 4.27
C LEU A 197 -1.20 -11.58 4.00
N GLY A 198 -0.52 -12.20 3.03
CA GLY A 198 0.87 -11.92 2.71
C GLY A 198 1.86 -12.38 3.79
N SER A 199 3.13 -12.02 3.64
CA SER A 199 4.21 -12.46 4.54
C SER A 199 4.21 -11.79 5.93
N ASN A 200 3.43 -10.71 6.11
CA ASN A 200 3.47 -9.86 7.30
C ASN A 200 2.29 -10.14 8.23
N VAL A 201 2.02 -11.42 8.48
CA VAL A 201 0.94 -11.86 9.37
C VAL A 201 1.31 -11.57 10.83
N SER A 202 0.58 -10.66 11.48
CA SER A 202 0.75 -10.43 12.92
C SER A 202 0.35 -11.67 13.74
N ALA A 203 0.89 -11.83 14.95
CA ALA A 203 0.49 -12.92 15.86
C ALA A 203 -1.03 -12.94 16.14
N SER A 204 -1.66 -11.76 16.24
CA SER A 204 -3.11 -11.62 16.35
C SER A 204 -3.86 -12.16 15.13
N THR A 205 -3.34 -11.94 13.93
CA THR A 205 -3.90 -12.47 12.67
C THR A 205 -3.77 -13.99 12.59
N ALA A 206 -2.60 -14.53 12.95
CA ALA A 206 -2.36 -15.97 12.97
C ALA A 206 -3.28 -16.69 13.97
N SER A 207 -3.44 -16.15 15.17
CA SER A 207 -4.35 -16.71 16.18
C SER A 207 -5.83 -16.61 15.77
N TRP A 208 -6.23 -15.57 15.03
CA TRP A 208 -7.57 -15.49 14.45
C TRP A 208 -7.79 -16.60 13.41
N MET A 209 -6.82 -16.83 12.52
CA MET A 209 -6.90 -17.88 11.50
C MET A 209 -7.02 -19.28 12.12
N GLN A 210 -6.23 -19.58 13.16
CA GLN A 210 -6.31 -20.87 13.87
C GLN A 210 -7.68 -21.10 14.50
N ARG A 211 -8.29 -20.05 15.09
CA ARG A 211 -9.65 -20.14 15.65
C ARG A 211 -10.69 -20.34 14.57
N TRP A 212 -10.60 -19.59 13.47
CA TRP A 212 -11.48 -19.74 12.33
C TRP A 212 -11.41 -21.17 11.76
N GLU A 213 -10.21 -21.72 11.59
CA GLU A 213 -9.99 -23.08 11.11
C GLU A 213 -10.60 -24.12 12.08
N ALA A 214 -10.41 -23.95 13.39
CA ALA A 214 -10.99 -24.82 14.41
C ALA A 214 -12.53 -24.77 14.40
N GLU A 215 -13.12 -23.59 14.22
CA GLU A 215 -14.58 -23.43 14.05
C GLU A 215 -15.06 -24.19 12.81
N GLN A 216 -14.34 -24.10 11.67
CA GLN A 216 -14.70 -24.82 10.46
C GLN A 216 -14.50 -26.33 10.56
N TRP A 217 -13.58 -26.82 11.40
CA TRP A 217 -13.34 -28.24 11.63
C TRP A 217 -14.44 -28.89 12.50
N SER A 218 -15.13 -28.09 13.33
CA SER A 218 -16.17 -28.59 14.24
C SER A 218 -17.45 -29.07 13.57
N ALA A 219 -17.68 -28.72 12.30
CA ALA A 219 -18.81 -29.21 11.54
C ALA A 219 -18.47 -30.59 10.93
N GLU A 220 -19.25 -31.60 11.32
CA GLU A 220 -19.03 -33.01 10.97
C GLU A 220 -18.86 -33.26 9.46
N GLY A 221 -18.17 -34.36 9.16
CA GLY A 221 -17.63 -34.72 7.85
C GLY A 221 -18.58 -34.52 6.68
N GLY A 222 -18.00 -34.10 5.56
CA GLY A 222 -18.72 -33.90 4.29
C GLY A 222 -17.73 -33.64 3.18
N GLU A 223 -18.19 -33.81 1.95
CA GLU A 223 -17.45 -33.37 0.78
C GLU A 223 -17.95 -31.98 0.38
N LEU A 224 -17.01 -31.11 0.00
CA LEU A 224 -17.28 -29.74 -0.41
C LEU A 224 -16.92 -29.58 -1.89
N SER A 225 -17.76 -28.87 -2.63
CA SER A 225 -17.43 -28.44 -4.00
C SER A 225 -16.59 -27.16 -3.98
N PHE A 226 -15.99 -26.82 -5.13
CA PHE A 226 -15.32 -25.54 -5.31
C PHE A 226 -16.24 -24.33 -5.07
N LEU A 227 -17.54 -24.47 -5.38
CA LEU A 227 -18.53 -23.42 -5.13
C LEU A 227 -18.78 -23.22 -3.63
N ASP A 228 -18.83 -24.31 -2.87
CA ASP A 228 -18.97 -24.26 -1.41
C ASP A 228 -17.74 -23.59 -0.77
N ALA A 229 -16.54 -23.93 -1.27
CA ALA A 229 -15.30 -23.29 -0.85
C ALA A 229 -15.27 -21.79 -1.18
N GLY A 230 -15.81 -21.37 -2.33
CA GLY A 230 -15.98 -19.96 -2.67
C GLY A 230 -16.85 -19.21 -1.66
N SER A 231 -17.92 -19.85 -1.19
CA SER A 231 -18.79 -19.28 -0.14
C SER A 231 -18.05 -19.17 1.20
N LEU A 232 -17.22 -20.17 1.55
CA LEU A 232 -16.36 -20.13 2.74
C LEU A 232 -15.31 -19.03 2.66
N VAL A 233 -14.70 -18.79 1.50
CA VAL A 233 -13.76 -17.66 1.30
C VAL A 233 -14.43 -16.32 1.57
N LEU A 234 -15.61 -16.08 0.99
CA LEU A 234 -16.33 -14.82 1.20
C LEU A 234 -16.72 -14.62 2.67
N ALA A 235 -17.14 -15.70 3.35
CA ALA A 235 -17.44 -15.68 4.78
C ALA A 235 -16.18 -15.39 5.62
N MET A 236 -15.06 -16.03 5.28
CA MET A 236 -13.75 -15.81 5.91
C MET A 236 -13.30 -14.35 5.78
N GLU A 237 -13.32 -13.78 4.58
CA GLU A 237 -12.92 -12.39 4.32
C GLU A 237 -13.79 -11.40 5.09
N HIS A 238 -15.10 -11.65 5.16
CA HIS A 238 -16.03 -10.83 5.92
C HIS A 238 -15.76 -10.92 7.44
N GLN A 239 -15.51 -12.12 7.98
CA GLN A 239 -15.18 -12.28 9.40
C GLN A 239 -13.82 -11.67 9.74
N PHE A 240 -12.83 -11.83 8.85
CA PHE A 240 -11.50 -11.25 9.01
C PHE A 240 -11.55 -9.73 9.05
N SER A 241 -12.33 -9.16 8.13
CA SER A 241 -12.62 -7.73 8.07
C SER A 241 -13.17 -7.18 9.39
N ARG A 242 -14.15 -7.87 9.99
CA ARG A 242 -14.69 -7.50 11.31
C ARG A 242 -13.70 -7.69 12.45
N PHE A 243 -12.86 -8.72 12.38
CA PHE A 243 -11.79 -8.92 13.35
C PHE A 243 -10.80 -7.75 13.31
N LYS A 244 -10.34 -7.35 12.12
CA LYS A 244 -9.43 -6.21 11.96
C LYS A 244 -10.03 -4.90 12.44
N LEU A 245 -11.29 -4.62 12.11
CA LEU A 245 -11.95 -3.41 12.62
C LEU A 245 -11.99 -3.35 14.16
N ARG A 246 -12.20 -4.50 14.84
CA ARG A 246 -12.14 -4.56 16.31
C ARG A 246 -10.73 -4.33 16.85
N GLU A 247 -9.73 -4.93 16.21
CA GLU A 247 -8.32 -4.70 16.55
C GLU A 247 -7.96 -3.21 16.41
N CYS A 248 -8.42 -2.56 15.33
CA CYS A 248 -8.24 -1.13 15.14
C CYS A 248 -8.92 -0.28 16.22
N SER A 249 -10.14 -0.63 16.65
CA SER A 249 -10.84 0.09 17.71
C SER A 249 -10.17 -0.03 19.09
N SER A 250 -9.28 -1.00 19.27
CA SER A 250 -8.52 -1.20 20.52
C SER A 250 -7.19 -0.45 20.56
N LEU A 251 -6.72 0.08 19.42
CA LEU A 251 -5.49 0.85 19.37
C LEU A 251 -5.75 2.28 19.88
N GLU A 252 -4.84 2.79 20.72
CA GLU A 252 -4.94 4.15 21.23
C GLU A 252 -4.92 5.18 20.08
N PRO A 253 -5.71 6.27 20.19
CA PRO A 253 -5.83 7.29 19.15
C PRO A 253 -4.54 8.10 18.88
N SER A 254 -3.49 7.88 19.67
CA SER A 254 -2.20 8.57 19.54
C SER A 254 -1.35 8.10 18.34
N ALA A 255 -1.69 6.97 17.72
CA ALA A 255 -1.02 6.51 16.50
C ALA A 255 -1.53 7.30 15.27
N THR A 256 -0.79 8.35 14.89
CA THR A 256 -1.09 9.22 13.74
C THR A 256 -0.90 8.56 12.38
N GLU A 257 -0.31 7.37 12.32
CA GLU A 257 -0.05 6.67 11.06
C GLU A 257 -1.10 5.57 10.82
N ALA A 258 -1.95 5.77 9.81
CA ALA A 258 -2.95 4.80 9.41
C ALA A 258 -2.25 3.50 8.95
N ARG A 259 -2.39 2.44 9.74
CA ARG A 259 -1.90 1.10 9.35
C ARG A 259 -2.90 0.46 8.38
N CYS A 260 -2.53 0.39 7.11
CA CYS A 260 -3.27 -0.30 6.08
C CYS A 260 -2.59 -1.63 5.76
N LEU A 261 -3.37 -2.71 5.77
CA LEU A 261 -2.96 -4.01 5.25
C LEU A 261 -3.45 -4.13 3.81
N ASP A 262 -2.52 -4.24 2.87
CA ASP A 262 -2.84 -4.50 1.48
C ASP A 262 -3.19 -5.97 1.29
N VAL A 263 -4.48 -6.23 1.10
CA VAL A 263 -5.01 -7.59 0.95
C VAL A 263 -5.31 -7.92 -0.50
N SER A 264 -5.57 -6.90 -1.32
CA SER A 264 -5.92 -7.05 -2.73
C SER A 264 -5.31 -5.94 -3.59
N SER A 265 -5.29 -6.20 -4.90
CA SER A 265 -5.01 -5.17 -5.90
C SER A 265 -6.06 -4.05 -5.90
N LEU A 266 -7.27 -4.32 -5.41
CA LEU A 266 -8.43 -3.43 -5.39
C LEU A 266 -8.68 -2.78 -4.03
N TYR A 267 -8.39 -3.47 -2.93
CA TYR A 267 -8.71 -2.97 -1.59
C TYR A 267 -7.63 -3.25 -0.54
N SER A 268 -7.63 -2.39 0.46
CA SER A 268 -6.82 -2.47 1.68
C SER A 268 -7.72 -2.51 2.92
N LEU A 269 -7.20 -3.06 4.00
CA LEU A 269 -7.79 -3.06 5.33
C LEU A 269 -7.07 -2.01 6.16
N CYS A 270 -7.65 -0.82 6.27
CA CYS A 270 -7.06 0.28 7.04
C CYS A 270 -7.70 0.42 8.42
N CYS A 271 -6.88 0.52 9.45
CA CYS A 271 -7.28 1.10 10.72
C CYS A 271 -7.42 2.61 10.54
N HIS A 272 -8.66 3.09 10.37
CA HIS A 272 -8.93 4.51 10.49
C HIS A 272 -9.01 4.85 11.99
N SER A 273 -8.09 5.69 12.47
CA SER A 273 -8.51 6.69 13.44
C SER A 273 -9.51 7.59 12.71
N THR A 274 -10.56 8.03 13.40
CA THR A 274 -11.55 8.99 12.87
C THR A 274 -10.86 10.04 11.99
N PRO A 275 -11.44 10.41 10.83
CA PRO A 275 -10.81 11.42 9.98
C PRO A 275 -10.47 12.63 10.84
N ALA A 276 -9.23 13.10 10.73
CA ALA A 276 -8.85 14.37 11.34
C ALA A 276 -9.95 15.39 10.99
N PRO A 277 -10.43 16.17 11.96
CA PRO A 277 -11.58 17.03 11.74
C PRO A 277 -11.32 17.91 10.51
N GLU A 278 -12.34 18.10 9.67
CA GLU A 278 -12.22 18.85 8.43
C GLU A 278 -11.50 20.20 8.68
N PRO A 279 -10.75 20.72 7.70
CA PRO A 279 -10.05 22.00 7.84
C PRO A 279 -10.98 23.17 8.24
N SER A 280 -12.30 23.06 8.05
CA SER A 280 -13.29 24.02 8.54
C SER A 280 -13.39 24.05 10.08
N VAL A 281 -13.18 22.92 10.75
CA VAL A 281 -13.13 22.83 12.23
C VAL A 281 -11.83 23.41 12.76
N TRP A 282 -10.71 23.21 12.05
CA TRP A 282 -9.46 23.90 12.35
C TRP A 282 -9.58 25.41 12.11
N ALA A 283 -10.26 25.85 11.05
CA ALA A 283 -10.50 27.28 10.81
C ALA A 283 -11.31 27.93 11.95
N ALA A 284 -12.28 27.22 12.52
CA ALA A 284 -13.01 27.67 13.71
C ALA A 284 -12.13 27.64 14.98
N ALA A 285 -11.34 26.58 15.19
CA ALA A 285 -10.43 26.47 16.33
C ALA A 285 -9.26 27.49 16.28
N PHE A 286 -8.84 27.90 15.08
CA PHE A 286 -7.79 28.91 14.88
C PHE A 286 -8.33 30.35 14.78
N ALA A 287 -9.65 30.54 14.69
CA ALA A 287 -10.25 31.88 14.73
C ALA A 287 -10.05 32.56 16.09
N ASP A 288 -9.92 31.77 17.16
CA ASP A 288 -9.73 32.27 18.53
C ASP A 288 -8.25 32.54 18.89
N PHE A 289 -7.29 32.22 18.00
CA PHE A 289 -5.84 32.35 18.28
C PHE A 289 -5.09 33.12 17.17
N PRO A 290 -5.20 34.47 17.13
CA PRO A 290 -4.55 35.29 16.10
C PRO A 290 -3.02 35.20 16.09
N GLU A 291 -2.38 34.83 17.21
CA GLU A 291 -0.92 34.65 17.28
C GLU A 291 -0.42 33.46 16.45
N LEU A 292 -1.24 32.41 16.28
CA LEU A 292 -0.88 31.25 15.44
C LEU A 292 -0.90 31.59 13.94
N TRP A 293 -1.73 32.55 13.53
CA TRP A 293 -1.71 33.09 12.17
C TRP A 293 -0.42 33.86 11.88
N ALA A 294 0.05 34.66 12.83
CA ALA A 294 1.31 35.37 12.71
C ALA A 294 2.50 34.39 12.59
N PHE A 295 2.50 33.32 13.41
CA PHE A 295 3.52 32.28 13.34
C PHE A 295 3.50 31.51 12.01
N SER A 296 2.32 31.09 11.55
CA SER A 296 2.16 30.40 10.26
C SER A 296 2.61 31.29 9.09
N ALA A 297 2.18 32.55 9.06
CA ALA A 297 2.60 33.51 8.05
C ALA A 297 4.12 33.74 8.05
N ALA A 298 4.74 33.84 9.22
CA ALA A 298 6.20 33.94 9.35
C ALA A 298 6.91 32.70 8.79
N CYS A 299 6.42 31.49 9.09
CA CYS A 299 6.97 30.26 8.53
C CYS A 299 6.84 30.20 6.99
N PHE A 300 5.71 30.61 6.43
CA PHE A 300 5.50 30.66 4.98
C PHE A 300 6.42 31.68 4.29
N LEU A 301 6.60 32.86 4.88
CA LEU A 301 7.52 33.88 4.37
C LEU A 301 8.98 33.40 4.41
N LEU A 302 9.37 32.71 5.47
CA LEU A 302 10.72 32.17 5.63
C LEU A 302 10.99 31.06 4.60
N ALA A 303 10.03 30.15 4.37
CA ALA A 303 10.12 29.12 3.34
C ALA A 303 10.19 29.74 1.92
N ALA A 304 9.39 30.78 1.65
CA ALA A 304 9.42 31.50 0.37
C ALA A 304 10.77 32.21 0.14
N ALA A 305 11.34 32.83 1.18
CA ALA A 305 12.66 33.47 1.11
C ALA A 305 13.77 32.45 0.82
N VAL A 306 13.76 31.29 1.48
CA VAL A 306 14.70 30.19 1.21
C VAL A 306 14.57 29.69 -0.23
N ALA A 307 13.34 29.51 -0.71
CA ALA A 307 13.10 29.08 -2.09
C ALA A 307 13.58 30.12 -3.11
N ALA A 308 13.34 31.41 -2.88
CA ALA A 308 13.82 32.50 -3.74
C ALA A 308 15.36 32.57 -3.77
N GLY A 309 16.01 32.49 -2.60
CA GLY A 309 17.47 32.45 -2.51
C GLY A 309 18.08 31.27 -3.27
N SER A 310 17.45 30.09 -3.17
CA SER A 310 17.90 28.89 -3.89
C SER A 310 17.81 29.02 -5.42
N ARG A 311 16.85 29.81 -5.95
CA ARG A 311 16.70 30.07 -7.39
C ARG A 311 17.76 31.07 -7.89
N LEU A 312 18.00 32.14 -7.14
CA LEU A 312 19.03 33.13 -7.48
C LEU A 312 20.43 32.49 -7.47
N PHE A 313 20.72 31.62 -6.51
CA PHE A 313 21.98 30.87 -6.48
C PHE A 313 22.15 29.97 -7.70
N ARG A 314 21.06 29.35 -8.18
CA ARG A 314 21.09 28.48 -9.36
C ARG A 314 21.29 29.24 -10.66
N GLN A 315 20.85 30.50 -10.74
CA GLN A 315 21.06 31.37 -11.91
C GLN A 315 22.50 31.85 -12.04
N HIS A 316 23.21 32.07 -10.92
CA HIS A 316 24.62 32.49 -10.96
C HIS A 316 25.61 31.33 -11.16
N ALA A 317 25.20 30.09 -10.91
CA ALA A 317 26.07 28.93 -11.07
C ALA A 317 26.25 28.45 -12.53
N THR A 318 25.62 29.10 -13.51
CA THR A 318 25.61 28.66 -14.93
C THR A 318 26.38 29.57 -15.90
N GLU A 319 27.08 30.61 -15.42
CA GLU A 319 28.04 31.32 -16.28
C GLU A 319 29.39 30.58 -16.27
N GLU A 320 29.53 29.62 -17.18
CA GLU A 320 30.86 29.11 -17.56
C GLU A 320 31.61 30.14 -18.42
N PRO A 321 32.94 30.27 -18.27
CA PRO A 321 33.74 31.17 -19.08
C PRO A 321 33.83 30.66 -20.51
N ASN A 322 33.47 31.51 -21.49
CA ASN A 322 33.60 31.26 -22.92
C ASN A 322 35.01 30.74 -23.28
N GLU A 323 35.06 29.50 -23.74
CA GLU A 323 36.23 28.86 -24.30
C GLU A 323 36.50 29.44 -25.71
N VAL A 324 37.75 29.85 -25.94
CA VAL A 324 38.20 30.48 -27.18
C VAL A 324 38.35 29.41 -28.26
N ASP A 325 37.62 29.57 -29.37
CA ASP A 325 37.68 28.72 -30.55
C ASP A 325 39.09 28.69 -31.17
N VAL A 326 39.72 27.52 -31.20
CA VAL A 326 40.88 27.22 -32.07
C VAL A 326 40.41 26.31 -33.19
N ALA A 327 40.43 26.85 -34.40
CA ALA A 327 40.15 26.15 -35.64
C ALA A 327 41.24 25.12 -35.98
N ALA A 328 40.82 23.94 -36.43
CA ALA A 328 41.65 23.05 -37.23
C ALA A 328 40.79 22.20 -38.19
N GLU A 329 41.13 22.29 -39.47
CA GLU A 329 40.60 21.52 -40.60
C GLU A 329 41.09 20.06 -40.59
N GLY A 330 40.28 19.17 -41.18
CA GLY A 330 40.77 18.30 -42.26
C GLY A 330 41.08 16.82 -41.99
N SER A 331 40.28 15.95 -42.66
CA SER A 331 40.56 14.58 -43.16
C SER A 331 40.76 13.44 -42.16
N GLU A 332 40.71 12.16 -42.53
CA GLU A 332 39.85 11.30 -43.36
C GLU A 332 40.37 9.87 -43.05
N GLU A 333 39.46 8.89 -42.94
CA GLU A 333 39.64 7.43 -43.06
C GLU A 333 40.46 6.56 -42.06
N ALA A 334 39.93 5.32 -41.97
CA ALA A 334 40.56 4.02 -41.66
C ALA A 334 40.53 3.44 -40.22
N GLU A 335 39.67 2.43 -40.09
CA GLU A 335 39.80 1.08 -39.49
C GLU A 335 40.82 0.73 -38.38
N ALA A 336 40.30 -0.13 -37.49
CA ALA A 336 40.92 -1.27 -36.80
C ALA A 336 41.61 -1.08 -35.42
N ASN A 337 40.94 -1.71 -34.46
CA ASN A 337 41.46 -2.56 -33.37
C ASN A 337 42.19 -2.00 -32.13
N ASP A 338 41.95 -2.76 -31.06
CA ASP A 338 42.71 -2.95 -29.82
C ASP A 338 42.46 -2.11 -28.55
N ASP A 339 42.23 -2.90 -27.51
CA ASP A 339 42.21 -2.63 -26.08
C ASP A 339 43.46 -1.88 -25.59
N VAL A 340 43.29 -0.69 -25.01
CA VAL A 340 44.23 -0.15 -24.01
C VAL A 340 43.49 0.70 -22.98
N ALA A 341 43.78 0.41 -21.71
CA ALA A 341 43.34 1.08 -20.50
C ALA A 341 43.53 2.61 -20.50
N LYS A 342 42.55 3.34 -19.94
CA LYS A 342 42.59 4.79 -19.74
C LYS A 342 42.81 5.13 -18.25
N PRO A 343 43.69 6.09 -17.92
CA PRO A 343 44.10 6.37 -16.55
C PRO A 343 43.15 7.32 -15.80
N GLU A 344 43.21 7.22 -14.47
CA GLU A 344 42.70 8.18 -13.49
C GLU A 344 43.06 9.62 -13.87
N LYS A 345 42.04 10.50 -13.87
CA LYS A 345 42.24 11.96 -13.82
C LYS A 345 41.81 12.51 -12.47
N ALA A 346 42.73 13.32 -11.97
CA ALA A 346 42.79 13.98 -10.68
C ALA A 346 41.54 14.79 -10.29
N ALA A 347 41.31 14.79 -8.98
CA ALA A 347 40.45 15.73 -8.27
C ALA A 347 40.97 17.18 -8.44
N SER A 348 40.04 18.12 -8.68
CA SER A 348 40.30 19.53 -8.44
C SER A 348 39.02 20.27 -8.00
N SER A 349 39.25 21.20 -7.06
CA SER A 349 38.44 22.35 -6.69
C SER A 349 37.04 22.12 -6.07
N GLN A 350 37.01 21.94 -4.75
CA GLN A 350 35.83 22.09 -3.90
C GLN A 350 36.08 23.20 -2.87
N GLN A 351 36.15 24.47 -3.32
CA GLN A 351 36.43 25.61 -2.42
C GLN A 351 35.40 26.76 -2.49
N GLY A 352 34.32 26.63 -3.28
CA GLY A 352 33.29 27.67 -3.41
C GLY A 352 32.10 27.59 -2.42
N GLY A 353 31.96 26.50 -1.66
CA GLY A 353 30.75 26.24 -0.86
C GLY A 353 30.73 26.82 0.56
N VAL A 354 31.90 27.14 1.15
CA VAL A 354 32.00 27.45 2.59
C VAL A 354 31.68 28.92 2.90
N LEU A 355 31.93 29.83 1.94
CA LEU A 355 31.68 31.27 2.12
C LEU A 355 30.18 31.64 2.11
N CYS A 356 29.32 30.85 1.44
CA CYS A 356 27.90 31.17 1.31
C CYS A 356 27.08 30.80 2.57
N THR A 357 27.45 29.73 3.28
CA THR A 357 26.80 29.31 4.53
C THR A 357 26.98 30.31 5.67
N CYS A 358 28.12 31.00 5.74
CA CYS A 358 28.36 32.03 6.76
C CYS A 358 27.52 33.29 6.54
N ALA A 359 27.24 33.65 5.27
CA ALA A 359 26.42 34.82 4.93
C ALA A 359 24.93 34.60 5.27
N VAL A 360 24.40 33.40 5.05
CA VAL A 360 23.00 33.07 5.39
C VAL A 360 22.81 32.98 6.91
N LEU A 361 23.76 32.39 7.65
CA LEU A 361 23.72 32.42 9.12
C LEU A 361 23.82 33.85 9.67
N GLY A 362 24.66 34.69 9.08
CA GLY A 362 24.79 36.10 9.46
C GLY A 362 23.49 36.90 9.26
N LEU A 363 22.77 36.66 8.16
CA LEU A 363 21.49 37.30 7.85
C LEU A 363 20.36 36.85 8.78
N VAL A 364 20.35 35.56 9.17
CA VAL A 364 19.39 35.01 10.14
C VAL A 364 19.67 35.56 11.55
N CYS A 365 20.94 35.68 11.95
CA CYS A 365 21.31 36.27 13.23
C CYS A 365 21.05 37.79 13.30
N ALA A 366 21.26 38.52 12.20
CA ALA A 366 21.00 39.96 12.15
C ALA A 366 19.50 40.30 12.18
N ALA A 367 18.65 39.45 11.60
CA ALA A 367 17.19 39.63 11.63
C ALA A 367 16.56 39.28 12.98
N ALA A 368 17.24 38.49 13.82
CA ALA A 368 16.77 38.09 15.15
C ALA A 368 17.20 39.04 16.29
N ALA A 369 18.08 40.00 16.01
CA ALA A 369 18.61 40.94 17.00
C ALA A 369 17.58 41.88 17.67
N PRO A 370 16.48 42.35 17.02
CA PRO A 370 15.57 43.30 17.67
C PRO A 370 14.45 42.65 18.51
N ALA A 371 14.46 41.34 18.77
CA ALA A 371 13.31 40.64 19.36
C ALA A 371 13.50 40.03 20.76
N ASP A 372 14.67 40.15 21.42
CA ASP A 372 14.94 39.54 22.76
C ASP A 372 14.50 38.05 22.87
N LEU A 373 14.48 37.32 21.75
CA LEU A 373 13.86 36.00 21.61
C LEU A 373 14.86 34.88 21.33
N LEU A 374 16.11 35.05 21.75
CA LEU A 374 17.17 34.07 21.54
C LEU A 374 17.64 33.46 22.87
N ASP A 375 16.94 32.43 23.31
CA ASP A 375 17.52 31.45 24.23
C ASP A 375 18.50 30.56 23.43
N VAL A 376 19.79 30.78 23.66
CA VAL A 376 20.93 30.15 22.97
C VAL A 376 20.87 28.61 23.08
N SER A 377 20.12 28.08 24.04
CA SER A 377 19.91 26.64 24.25
C SER A 377 19.10 25.96 23.14
N VAL A 378 18.30 26.70 22.35
CA VAL A 378 17.45 26.13 21.27
C VAL A 378 18.17 26.12 19.90
N LEU A 379 19.14 27.02 19.67
CA LEU A 379 19.83 27.12 18.38
C LEU A 379 20.94 26.08 18.17
N ALA A 380 21.55 25.59 19.25
CA ALA A 380 22.58 24.56 19.19
C ALA A 380 22.09 23.21 18.61
N PRO A 381 20.91 22.66 18.98
CA PRO A 381 20.42 21.43 18.39
C PRO A 381 19.89 21.60 16.95
N ALA A 382 19.28 22.74 16.62
CA ALA A 382 18.70 22.98 15.29
C ALA A 382 19.76 23.09 14.18
N SER A 383 20.91 23.70 14.48
CA SER A 383 22.04 23.78 13.54
C SER A 383 22.70 22.41 13.31
N GLY A 384 22.74 21.56 14.34
CA GLY A 384 23.24 20.18 14.24
C GLY A 384 22.43 19.31 13.28
N VAL A 385 21.09 19.37 13.36
CA VAL A 385 20.20 18.60 12.47
C VAL A 385 20.31 19.06 11.01
N GLY A 386 20.44 20.38 10.78
CA GLY A 386 20.64 20.93 9.43
C GLY A 386 21.92 20.45 8.76
N LEU A 387 23.04 20.43 9.51
CA LEU A 387 24.33 19.92 9.03
C LEU A 387 24.29 18.40 8.74
N LEU A 388 23.58 17.63 9.57
CA LEU A 388 23.47 16.18 9.41
C LEU A 388 22.62 15.79 8.19
N LEU A 389 21.52 16.52 7.92
CA LEU A 389 20.71 16.33 6.72
C LEU A 389 21.47 16.72 5.44
N LEU A 390 22.29 17.77 5.50
CA LEU A 390 23.13 18.19 4.37
C LEU A 390 24.24 17.18 4.07
N ALA A 391 24.84 16.59 5.10
CA ALA A 391 25.82 15.51 4.97
C ALA A 391 25.18 14.24 4.37
N ALA A 392 23.98 13.87 4.83
CA ALA A 392 23.24 12.72 4.30
C ALA A 392 22.86 12.91 2.82
N ALA A 393 22.43 14.11 2.43
CA ALA A 393 22.10 14.43 1.04
C ALA A 393 23.31 14.35 0.09
N ARG A 394 24.54 14.61 0.58
CA ARG A 394 25.77 14.48 -0.21
C ARG A 394 26.29 13.05 -0.34
N LEU A 395 25.89 12.15 0.57
CA LEU A 395 26.29 10.75 0.55
C LEU A 395 25.31 9.86 -0.24
N ALA A 396 24.20 10.41 -0.72
CA ALA A 396 23.23 9.66 -1.51
C ALA A 396 23.83 9.24 -2.88
N PRO A 397 23.93 7.93 -3.18
CA PRO A 397 24.50 7.45 -4.43
C PRO A 397 23.62 7.84 -5.62
N LYS A 398 24.25 8.34 -6.69
CA LYS A 398 23.57 8.64 -7.96
C LYS A 398 23.00 7.35 -8.56
N GLN A 399 21.67 7.28 -8.67
CA GLN A 399 20.98 6.17 -9.32
C GLN A 399 21.40 6.04 -10.79
N PRO A 400 21.71 4.82 -11.27
CA PRO A 400 22.06 4.61 -12.67
C PRO A 400 20.83 4.87 -13.56
N LYS A 401 21.04 5.62 -14.64
CA LYS A 401 20.00 5.92 -15.62
C LYS A 401 19.55 4.61 -16.29
N ALA A 402 18.27 4.25 -16.12
CA ALA A 402 17.65 3.14 -16.81
C ALA A 402 17.68 3.39 -18.33
N LYS A 403 18.29 2.47 -19.07
CA LYS A 403 18.20 2.43 -20.54
C LYS A 403 16.79 1.96 -20.91
N LYS A 404 16.10 2.72 -21.76
CA LYS A 404 14.83 2.31 -22.37
C LYS A 404 15.12 1.18 -23.36
N CYS A 405 14.42 0.05 -23.21
CA CYS A 405 14.28 -0.97 -24.26
C CYS A 405 13.07 -0.63 -25.13
#